data_AF-A0A0G0D4H7-F1
#
_entry.id   AF-A0A0G0D4H7-F1
#
_cell.length_a   1.000
_cell.length_b   1.000
_cell.length_c   1.000
_cell.angle_alpha   90.00
_cell.angle_beta   90.00
_cell.angle_gamma   90.00
#
_symmetry.space_group_name_H-M   'P 1'
#
loop_
_entity.id
_entity.type
_entity.pdbx_description
1 polymer ?
#
loop_
_entity_poly.entity_id
_entity_poly.type
_entity_poly.pdbx_seq_one_letter_code
_entity_poly.pdbx_strand_id
1 'polypeptide(L)' 'MIEIIPAILPKNYEDLKNKIALVRGIVPVVQIDICDGIFVPSKTWPFSTGGAEEERKILFFILKL' A
#
# COMPACT_ATOMS: atom_id res chain seq x y z
N MET A 1 3.80 -17.63 -20.13
CA MET A 1 4.08 -17.79 -18.69
C MET A 1 3.14 -16.86 -17.95
N ILE A 2 2.55 -17.30 -16.85
CA ILE A 2 1.61 -16.46 -16.07
C ILE A 2 2.40 -15.74 -14.98
N GLU A 3 2.25 -14.42 -14.88
CA GLU A 3 2.81 -13.58 -13.82
C GLU A 3 1.75 -13.34 -12.75
N ILE A 4 2.15 -13.40 -11.47
CA ILE A 4 1.28 -13.10 -10.32
C ILE A 4 1.78 -11.81 -9.68
N ILE A 5 0.91 -10.81 -9.60
CA ILE A 5 1.19 -9.53 -8.93
C ILE A 5 0.40 -9.48 -7.62
N PRO A 6 1.05 -9.54 -6.44
CA PRO A 6 0.36 -9.45 -5.16
C PRO A 6 -0.29 -8.08 -4.97
N ALA A 7 -1.58 -8.06 -4.64
CA ALA A 7 -2.30 -6.85 -4.27
C ALA A 7 -2.28 -6.62 -2.75
N ILE A 8 -1.95 -5.40 -2.33
CA ILE A 8 -1.85 -4.99 -0.94
C ILE A 8 -2.88 -3.89 -0.69
N LEU A 9 -3.88 -4.18 0.14
CA LEU A 9 -4.80 -3.19 0.70
C LEU A 9 -4.31 -2.86 2.12
N PRO A 10 -3.55 -1.75 2.31
CA PRO A 10 -2.91 -1.46 3.60
C PRO A 10 -3.92 -0.90 4.60
N LYS A 11 -3.87 -1.36 5.85
CA LYS A 11 -4.67 -0.81 6.96
C LYS A 11 -4.00 0.40 7.62
N ASN A 12 -2.67 0.39 7.66
CA ASN A 12 -1.81 1.45 8.16
C ASN A 12 -0.39 1.28 7.57
N TYR A 13 0.52 2.21 7.87
CA TYR A 13 1.90 2.17 7.40
C TYR A 13 2.66 0.88 7.80
N GLU A 14 2.44 0.37 9.02
CA GLU A 14 3.11 -0.84 9.49
C GLU A 14 2.63 -2.10 8.75
N ASP A 15 1.32 -2.20 8.50
CA ASP A 15 0.71 -3.26 7.70
C ASP A 15 1.26 -3.28 6.26
N LEU A 16 1.45 -2.11 5.65
CA LEU A 16 2.09 -2.00 4.33
C LEU A 16 3.52 -2.57 4.34
N LYS A 17 4.36 -2.14 5.29
CA LYS A 17 5.74 -2.64 5.42
C LYS A 17 5.79 -4.15 5.63
N ASN A 18 4.97 -4.65 6.55
CA ASN A 18 4.93 -6.08 6.89
C ASN A 18 4.54 -6.94 5.68
N LYS A 19 3.53 -6.54 4.91
CA LYS A 19 3.10 -7.28 3.71
C LYS A 19 4.15 -7.24 2.61
N ILE A 20 4.82 -6.11 2.40
CA ILE A 20 5.91 -6.00 1.41
C ILE A 20 7.10 -6.88 1.81
N ALA A 21 7.44 -6.94 3.11
CA ALA A 21 8.53 -7.78 3.59
C ALA A 21 8.32 -9.27 3.27
N LEU A 22 7.09 -9.76 3.23
CA LEU A 22 6.77 -11.16 2.90
C LEU A 22 7.13 -11.54 1.46
N VAL A 23 7.14 -10.58 0.54
CA VAL A 23 7.30 -10.82 -0.91
C VAL A 23 8.57 -10.19 -1.48
N ARG A 24 9.34 -9.50 -0.64
CA ARG A 24 10.59 -8.84 -1.02
C ARG A 24 11.61 -9.85 -1.55
N GLY A 25 12.09 -9.63 -2.77
CA GLY A 25 13.05 -10.52 -3.44
C GLY A 25 12.42 -11.77 -4.05
N ILE A 26 11.09 -11.96 -3.93
CA ILE A 26 10.36 -13.09 -4.52
C ILE A 26 9.63 -12.66 -5.79
N VAL A 27 9.04 -11.46 -5.79
CA VAL A 27 8.29 -10.90 -6.93
C VAL A 27 8.90 -9.58 -7.39
N PRO A 28 8.83 -9.25 -8.69
CA PRO A 28 9.39 -8.01 -9.23
C PRO A 28 8.52 -6.78 -8.94
N VAL A 29 7.21 -6.98 -8.74
CA VAL A 29 6.23 -5.90 -8.57
C VAL A 29 5.12 -6.30 -7.60
N VAL A 30 4.60 -5.30 -6.89
CA VAL A 30 3.40 -5.41 -6.05
C VAL A 30 2.43 -4.30 -6.43
N GLN A 31 1.15 -4.56 -6.30
CA GLN A 31 0.09 -3.56 -6.46
C GLN A 31 -0.29 -3.05 -5.07
N ILE A 32 -0.28 -1.73 -4.85
CA ILE A 32 -0.72 -1.11 -3.61
C ILE A 32 -2.04 -0.39 -3.89
N ASP A 33 -3.12 -0.87 -3.28
CA ASP A 33 -4.47 -0.37 -3.49
C ASP A 33 -4.79 0.75 -2.51
N ILE A 34 -4.89 1.97 -3.05
CA ILE A 34 -5.25 3.17 -2.32
C ILE A 34 -6.72 3.49 -2.60
N CYS A 35 -7.57 3.37 -1.58
CA CYS A 35 -9.01 3.58 -1.67
C CYS A 35 -9.43 4.74 -0.77
N ASP A 36 -10.07 5.75 -1.35
CA ASP A 36 -10.43 7.02 -0.70
C ASP A 36 -11.79 7.00 0.01
N GLY A 37 -12.62 5.98 -0.22
CA GLY A 37 -13.99 5.95 0.26
C GLY A 37 -14.97 6.78 -0.59
N ILE A 38 -14.51 7.40 -1.68
CA ILE A 38 -15.30 8.23 -2.61
C ILE A 38 -15.49 7.47 -3.93
N PHE A 39 -14.39 7.05 -4.57
CA PHE A 39 -14.44 6.25 -5.80
C PHE A 39 -14.95 4.83 -5.53
N VAL A 40 -14.57 4.26 -4.38
CA VAL A 40 -15.07 2.97 -3.88
C VAL A 40 -15.46 3.09 -2.40
N PRO A 41 -16.43 2.31 -1.88
CA PRO A 41 -16.84 2.42 -0.47
C PRO A 41 -15.76 2.04 0.55
N SER A 42 -14.81 1.18 0.17
CA SER A 42 -13.71 0.77 1.03
C SER A 42 -12.70 1.90 1.22
N LYS A 43 -12.08 1.95 2.40
CA LYS A 43 -10.94 2.83 2.69
C LYS A 43 -9.71 2.01 3.00
N THR A 44 -8.58 2.41 2.45
CA THR A 44 -7.26 1.90 2.83
C THR A 44 -6.41 3.06 3.33
N TRP A 45 -5.26 2.75 3.92
CA TRP A 45 -4.28 3.75 4.29
C TRP A 45 -3.76 4.46 3.03
N PRO A 46 -3.61 5.80 3.02
CA PRO A 46 -3.67 6.72 4.17
C PRO A 46 -5.07 7.24 4.53
N PHE A 47 -6.09 6.98 3.72
CA PHE A 47 -7.44 7.54 3.90
C PHE A 47 -8.24 6.92 5.05
N SER A 48 -7.86 5.72 5.53
CA SER A 48 -8.50 5.05 6.67
C SER A 48 -8.07 5.63 8.02
N THR A 49 -6.83 6.07 8.17
CA THR A 49 -6.29 6.66 9.40
C THR A 49 -6.25 8.20 9.34
N GLY A 50 -6.18 8.77 8.13
CA GLY A 50 -6.26 10.19 7.84
C GLY A 50 -5.03 11.01 8.25
N GLY A 51 -4.98 12.25 7.77
CA GLY A 51 -4.02 13.28 8.19
C GLY A 51 -2.83 13.50 7.25
N ALA A 52 -2.36 14.74 7.21
CA ALA A 52 -1.26 15.17 6.33
C ALA A 52 0.06 14.43 6.58
N GLU A 53 0.26 13.86 7.77
CA GLU A 53 1.44 13.05 8.09
C GLU A 53 1.40 11.69 7.38
N GLU A 54 0.24 11.03 7.36
CA GLU A 54 0.08 9.72 6.71
C GLU A 54 0.20 9.85 5.19
N GLU A 55 -0.34 10.93 4.62
CA GLU A 55 -0.13 11.29 3.20
C GLU A 55 1.34 11.52 2.86
N ARG A 56 2.11 12.14 3.76
CA ARG A 56 3.57 12.28 3.58
C ARG A 56 4.29 10.95 3.68
N LYS A 57 3.89 10.08 4.61
CA LYS A 57 4.49 8.74 4.77
C LYS A 57 4.35 7.90 3.51
N ILE A 58 3.19 7.91 2.83
CA ILE A 58 3.03 7.15 1.57
C ILE A 58 3.95 7.70 0.49
N LEU A 59 4.06 9.03 0.36
CA LEU A 59 4.95 9.66 -0.61
C LEU A 59 6.42 9.31 -0.34
N PHE A 60 6.88 9.43 0.91
CA PHE A 60 8.23 9.05 1.30
C PHE A 60 8.52 7.56 1.13
N PHE A 61 7.51 6.71 1.34
CA PHE A 61 7.65 5.28 1.14
C PHE A 61 7.89 4.95 -0.33
N ILE A 62 7.06 5.47 -1.23
CA ILE A 62 7.19 5.24 -2.68
C ILE A 62 8.54 5.75 -3.21
N LEU A 63 9.01 6.90 -2.72
CA LEU A 63 10.31 7.47 -3.12
C LEU A 63 11.53 6.71 -2.59
N LYS A 64 11.34 5.78 -1.64
CA LYS A 64 12.42 4.98 -1.02
C LYS A 64 12.44 3.51 -1.46
N LEU A 65 11.46 3.08 -2.25
CA LEU A 65 11.46 1.77 -2.91
C LEU A 65 12.38 1.79 -4.14
#